data_AF-S4PFB3-F1
#
_entry.id   AF-S4PFB3-F1
#
_cell.length_a   1.000
_cell.length_b   1.000
_cell.length_c   1.000
_cell.angle_alpha   90.00
_cell.angle_beta   90.00
_cell.angle_gamma   90.00
#
_symmetry.space_group_name_H-M   'P 1'
#
loop_
_entity.id
_entity.type
_entity.pdbx_description
1 polymer ?
#
loop_
_entity_poly.entity_id
_entity_poly.type
_entity_poly.pdbx_seq_one_letter_code
_entity_poly.pdbx_strand_id
1 'polypeptide(L)' 'PPRLWWDAECDVSLLVGTYKHGYENYLAMRSDPQLCFVDKLGPPDDAECTDIKSEERKIRGSVAGDEECTDDVSSGAGAA' A
#
# COMPACT_ATOMS: atom_id res chain seq x y z
N PRO A 1 -2.38 -22.13 14.84
CA PRO A 1 -0.93 -22.25 14.60
C PRO A 1 -0.61 -21.51 13.30
N PRO A 2 0.60 -20.93 13.13
CA PRO A 2 1.04 -20.43 11.83
C PRO A 2 0.93 -21.56 10.78
N ARG A 3 0.71 -21.20 9.52
CA ARG A 3 0.69 -22.18 8.43
C ARG A 3 2.06 -22.84 8.34
N LEU A 4 2.10 -24.16 8.13
CA LEU A 4 3.35 -24.94 8.09
C LEU A 4 4.37 -24.47 7.03
N TRP A 5 3.92 -23.74 6.00
CA TRP A 5 4.78 -23.17 4.96
C TRP A 5 5.41 -21.83 5.35
N TRP A 6 4.93 -21.21 6.44
CA TRP A 6 5.44 -19.95 6.95
C TRP A 6 6.56 -20.21 7.94
N ASP A 7 7.78 -19.83 7.59
CA ASP A 7 8.99 -19.99 8.39
C ASP A 7 9.58 -18.63 8.81
N ALA A 8 10.68 -18.65 9.55
CA ALA A 8 11.35 -17.44 10.04
C ALA A 8 11.90 -16.57 8.89
N GLU A 9 12.17 -17.14 7.72
CA GLU A 9 12.62 -16.40 6.55
C GLU A 9 11.48 -15.55 5.97
N CYS A 10 10.24 -16.07 6.02
CA CYS A 10 9.03 -15.31 5.70
C CYS A 10 8.84 -14.12 6.65
N ASP A 11 9.09 -14.28 7.95
CA ASP A 11 8.99 -13.19 8.93
C ASP A 11 9.98 -12.05 8.62
N VAL A 12 11.24 -12.38 8.34
CA VAL A 12 12.28 -11.41 7.99
C VAL A 12 11.93 -10.72 6.66
N SER A 13 11.56 -11.48 5.64
CA SER A 13 11.18 -10.95 4.34
C SER A 13 9.94 -10.04 4.41
N LEU A 14 9.00 -10.33 5.32
CA LEU A 14 7.84 -9.49 5.56
C LEU A 14 8.23 -8.14 6.16
N LEU A 15 9.10 -8.13 7.16
CA LEU A 15 9.59 -6.89 7.77
C LEU A 15 10.40 -6.04 6.79
N VAL A 16 11.34 -6.65 6.08
CA VAL A 16 12.15 -5.97 5.05
C VAL A 16 11.27 -5.44 3.92
N GLY A 17 10.34 -6.26 3.45
CA GLY A 17 9.43 -5.87 2.37
C GLY A 17 8.49 -4.73 2.78
N THR A 18 7.97 -4.76 4.01
CA THR A 18 7.15 -3.66 4.56
C THR A 18 7.94 -2.36 4.62
N TYR A 19 9.19 -2.42 5.09
CA TYR A 19 10.07 -1.25 5.15
C TYR A 19 10.43 -0.70 3.76
N LYS A 20 10.72 -1.58 2.80
CA LYS A 20 11.22 -1.21 1.46
C LYS A 20 10.11 -0.81 0.48
N HIS A 21 8.98 -1.52 0.49
CA HIS A 21 7.90 -1.40 -0.50
C HIS A 21 6.63 -0.73 0.05
N GLY A 22 6.56 -0.56 1.37
CA GLY A 22 5.39 -0.06 2.06
C GLY A 22 4.53 -1.18 2.65
N TYR A 23 3.78 -0.82 3.69
CA TYR A 23 2.80 -1.71 4.31
C TYR A 23 1.72 -2.11 3.29
N GLU A 24 1.32 -3.39 3.32
CA GLU A 24 0.33 -3.99 2.42
C GLU A 24 0.66 -4.02 0.92
N ASN A 25 1.86 -3.61 0.51
CA ASN A 25 2.29 -3.69 -0.89
C ASN A 25 2.82 -5.09 -1.28
N TYR A 26 1.98 -6.10 -1.11
CA TYR A 26 2.37 -7.52 -1.27
C TYR A 26 2.76 -7.87 -2.70
N LEU A 27 2.26 -7.15 -3.70
CA LEU A 27 2.62 -7.34 -5.10
C LEU A 27 4.06 -6.93 -5.39
N ALA A 28 4.47 -5.75 -4.89
CA ALA A 28 5.85 -5.31 -5.00
C ALA A 28 6.78 -6.25 -4.20
N MET A 29 6.36 -6.67 -3.01
CA MET A 29 7.09 -7.64 -2.20
C MET A 29 7.25 -9.01 -2.90
N ARG A 30 6.20 -9.54 -3.55
CA ARG A 30 6.25 -10.78 -4.34
C ARG A 30 7.05 -10.66 -5.63
N SER A 31 7.37 -9.45 -6.09
CA SER A 31 8.19 -9.22 -7.29
C SER A 31 9.67 -9.00 -6.97
N ASP A 32 10.04 -8.96 -5.69
CA ASP A 32 11.40 -8.67 -5.25
C ASP A 32 12.24 -9.95 -5.11
N PRO A 33 13.29 -10.15 -5.94
CA PRO A 33 14.12 -11.34 -5.88
C PRO A 33 15.01 -11.41 -4.63
N GLN A 34 15.06 -10.36 -3.81
CA GLN A 34 15.75 -10.38 -2.51
C GLN A 34 14.85 -10.88 -1.37
N LEU A 35 13.56 -11.11 -1.62
CA LEU A 35 12.61 -11.63 -0.64
C LEU A 35 12.27 -13.09 -0.95
N CYS A 36 11.98 -13.88 0.08
CA CYS A 36 11.74 -15.32 -0.07
C CYS A 36 10.39 -15.67 -0.75
N PHE A 37 9.56 -14.67 -1.05
CA PHE A 37 8.21 -14.88 -1.56
C PHE A 37 8.18 -15.35 -3.02
N VAL A 38 9.13 -14.88 -3.84
CA VAL A 38 9.25 -15.30 -5.25
C VAL A 38 9.49 -16.81 -5.34
N ASP A 39 10.44 -17.31 -4.57
CA ASP A 39 10.85 -18.72 -4.62
C ASP A 39 9.82 -19.66 -3.98
N LYS A 40 9.10 -19.20 -2.93
CA LYS A 40 8.13 -20.02 -2.18
C LYS A 40 6.74 -20.03 -2.81
N LEU A 41 6.29 -18.92 -3.39
CA LEU A 41 4.93 -18.77 -3.94
C LEU A 41 4.89 -18.81 -5.47
N GLY A 42 6.05 -18.72 -6.12
CA GLY A 42 6.14 -18.49 -7.55
C GLY A 42 5.77 -17.05 -7.94
N PRO A 43 6.00 -16.67 -9.21
CA PRO A 43 5.56 -15.38 -9.73
C PRO A 43 4.04 -15.21 -9.50
N PRO A 44 3.56 -14.00 -9.16
CA PRO A 44 2.13 -13.76 -8.97
C PRO A 44 1.36 -14.15 -10.23
N ASP A 45 0.35 -15.01 -10.08
CA ASP A 45 -0.55 -15.37 -11.18
C ASP A 45 -1.34 -14.13 -11.61
N ASP A 46 -1.68 -14.04 -12.90
CA ASP A 46 -2.35 -12.85 -13.46
C ASP A 46 -3.67 -12.54 -12.74
N ALA A 47 -4.33 -13.56 -12.17
CA ALA A 47 -5.56 -13.42 -11.38
C ALA A 47 -5.36 -12.82 -9.98
N GLU A 48 -4.27 -13.15 -9.27
CA GLU A 48 -3.99 -12.55 -7.95
C GLU A 48 -3.61 -11.06 -8.09
N CYS A 49 -3.04 -10.71 -9.24
CA CYS A 49 -2.65 -9.35 -9.57
C CYS A 49 -3.86 -8.41 -9.75
N THR A 50 -5.03 -8.91 -10.16
CA THR A 50 -6.22 -8.10 -10.44
C THR A 50 -7.00 -7.68 -9.20
N ASP A 51 -7.02 -8.53 -8.17
CA ASP A 51 -7.77 -8.26 -6.94
C ASP A 51 -7.09 -7.18 -6.10
N ILE A 52 -5.76 -7.28 -5.95
CA ILE A 52 -4.97 -6.33 -5.16
C ILE A 52 -4.91 -4.94 -5.84
N LYS A 53 -4.78 -4.88 -7.18
CA LYS A 53 -4.79 -3.61 -7.94
C LYS A 53 -6.13 -2.88 -7.91
N SER A 54 -7.24 -3.60 -7.68
CA SER A 54 -8.56 -2.97 -7.55
C SER A 54 -8.73 -2.33 -6.18
N GLU A 55 -8.15 -2.92 -5.13
CA GLU A 55 -8.15 -2.35 -3.78
C GLU A 55 -7.21 -1.12 -3.66
N GLU A 56 -6.01 -1.14 -4.26
CA GLU A 56 -5.09 0.02 -4.26
C GLU A 56 -5.72 1.28 -4.88
N ARG A 57 -6.47 1.12 -5.98
CA ARG A 57 -7.21 2.23 -6.61
C ARG A 57 -8.30 2.80 -5.69
N LYS A 58 -8.88 1.95 -4.84
CA LYS A 58 -9.93 2.36 -3.89
C LYS A 58 -9.37 3.11 -2.69
N ILE A 59 -8.19 2.71 -2.19
CA ILE A 59 -7.48 3.41 -1.12
C ILE A 59 -7.05 4.80 -1.59
N ARG A 60 -6.38 4.91 -2.75
CA ARG A 60 -5.97 6.21 -3.31
C ARG A 60 -7.15 7.11 -3.68
N GLY A 61 -8.28 6.53 -4.08
CA GLY A 61 -9.52 7.27 -4.36
C GLY A 61 -10.20 7.82 -3.10
N SER A 62 -9.83 7.34 -1.91
CA SER A 62 -10.39 7.79 -0.63
C SER A 62 -9.55 8.89 0.03
N VAL A 63 -8.31 9.11 -0.40
CA VAL A 63 -7.37 10.16 0.07
C VAL A 63 -7.43 11.40 -0.85
N ALA A 64 -8.64 11.80 -1.25
CA ALA A 64 -8.85 12.99 -2.09
C ALA A 64 -10.11 13.76 -1.63
N GLY A 65 -10.25 13.96 -0.32
CA GLY A 65 -11.46 14.55 0.26
C GLY A 65 -11.29 15.11 1.66
N ASP A 66 -10.22 15.85 1.94
CA ASP A 66 -10.17 16.77 3.09
C ASP A 66 -9.27 17.98 2.82
N GLU A 67 -9.75 18.92 2.00
CA GLU A 67 -9.23 20.29 2.02
C GLU A 67 -10.37 21.30 1.91
N GLU A 68 -11.03 21.57 3.03
CA GLU A 68 -11.80 22.81 3.20
C GLU A 68 -11.64 23.33 4.63
N CYS A 69 -10.57 24.08 4.86
CA CYS A 69 -10.47 25.06 5.93
C CYS A 69 -10.37 26.42 5.23
N THR A 70 -11.52 26.99 4.86
CA THR A 70 -11.56 28.38 4.38
C THR A 70 -11.47 29.28 5.60
N ASP A 71 -10.32 29.92 5.84
CA ASP A 71 -10.24 31.05 6.76
C ASP A 71 -10.88 32.27 6.10
N ASP A 72 -12.14 32.55 6.49
CA ASP A 72 -12.88 33.72 6.04
C ASP A 72 -12.35 34.99 6.75
N VAL A 73 -11.28 35.59 6.22
CA VAL A 73 -10.83 36.93 6.62
C VAL A 73 -11.58 37.99 5.79
N SER A 74 -12.79 38.33 6.22
CA SER A 74 -13.55 39.45 5.63
C SER A 74 -12.77 40.77 5.75
N SER A 75 -12.14 41.19 4.65
CA SER A 75 -11.69 42.57 4.46
C SER A 75 -12.86 43.43 4.00
N GLY A 76 -13.52 44.11 4.95
CA GLY A 76 -14.47 45.17 4.66
C GLY A 76 -13.75 46.46 4.30
N ALA A 77 -13.45 46.66 3.01
CA ALA A 77 -13.14 47.97 2.46
C ALA A 77 -14.42 48.54 1.82
N GLY A 78 -14.85 49.71 2.27
CA GLY A 78 -15.99 50.43 1.70
C GLY A 78 -15.93 51.90 2.09
N ALA A 79 -15.28 52.69 1.25
CA ALA A 79 -15.32 54.15 1.26
C ALA A 79 -16.50 54.64 0.42
N ALA A 80 -17.31 55.55 0.97
CA ALA A 80 -17.97 56.69 0.33
C ALA A 80 -18.88 57.39 1.35
#